data_AF-A0A7Y2I6G4-F1
#
_entry.id   AF-A0A7Y2I6G4-F1
#
_cell.length_a   1.000
_cell.length_b   1.000
_cell.length_c   1.000
_cell.angle_alpha   90.00
_cell.angle_beta   90.00
_cell.angle_gamma   90.00
#
_symmetry.space_group_name_H-M   'P 1'
#
loop_
_entity.id
_entity.type
_entity.pdbx_description
1 polymer ?
#
loop_
_entity_poly.entity_id
_entity_poly.type
_entity_poly.pdbx_seq_one_letter_code
_entity_poly.pdbx_strand_id
1 'polypeptide(L)'
;MTTEQAHWIFTIYPTLVLLADLTIRIGLSIRVIMRKRPHGVTLAWLIVILVVPFLGALIYLFVGENRISEKRIARSRQSQDYYQYWLNSLRNRSPVNWDDMVDTCLPLHNQAEQLIGIPALAGNQLQLIETPDEILDAIAEDIRKARTTCHLQFYIWQEGGKVTEIENALVDAAARGVTCRVLVDSIGSQDFLKSDRKKELLAAGIKIREALPAGIIKALFARIDIRNHRKIAVIDGEIAYTGSQNMVDPRYFKKESGVGQWVDVMVRITGPVVESLAGTFTSDWYLESDDQYVQFLQQGDTFENLRQLFDVHVVEKTGETAVQLVPSGPGLVPEAIHSLLLTTIYSARDELVLTTPYFVPDEPLLTALKSAAQRGVHVTLIVPKKNDSRMVHYASQAHYVELAKS
;
A
#
# COMPACT_ATOMS: atom_id res chain seq x y z
N MET A 1 -24.56 -22.46 55.68
CA MET A 1 -23.68 -21.33 55.35
C MET A 1 -23.69 -20.40 56.55
N THR A 2 -22.54 -20.13 57.17
CA THR A 2 -22.49 -19.16 58.29
C THR A 2 -22.80 -17.75 57.76
N THR A 3 -23.35 -16.87 58.59
CA THR A 3 -23.59 -15.45 58.24
C THR A 3 -22.32 -14.76 57.73
N GLU A 4 -21.17 -15.17 58.24
CA GLU A 4 -19.86 -14.73 57.80
C GLU A 4 -19.52 -15.22 56.37
N GLN A 5 -19.73 -16.50 56.08
CA GLN A 5 -19.57 -17.05 54.72
C GLN A 5 -20.52 -16.39 53.71
N ALA A 6 -21.75 -16.05 54.14
CA ALA A 6 -22.69 -15.29 53.33
C ALA A 6 -22.16 -13.88 53.02
N HIS A 7 -21.63 -13.17 54.02
CA HIS A 7 -21.00 -11.86 53.81
C HIS A 7 -19.82 -11.93 52.81
N TRP A 8 -18.90 -12.89 52.97
CA TRP A 8 -17.76 -13.04 52.05
C TRP A 8 -18.21 -13.28 50.59
N ILE A 9 -19.24 -14.09 50.39
CA ILE A 9 -19.77 -14.43 49.06
C ILE A 9 -20.58 -13.26 48.46
N PHE A 10 -21.37 -12.55 49.26
CA PHE A 10 -22.32 -11.55 48.76
C PHE A 10 -21.79 -10.11 48.73
N THR A 11 -20.69 -9.78 49.44
CA THR A 11 -20.14 -8.41 49.42
C THR A 11 -18.72 -8.34 48.89
N ILE A 12 -17.82 -9.23 49.32
CA ILE A 12 -16.39 -9.08 49.00
C ILE A 12 -16.10 -9.53 47.57
N TYR A 13 -16.65 -10.67 47.14
CA TYR A 13 -16.45 -11.14 45.76
C TYR A 13 -17.02 -10.15 44.70
N PRO A 14 -18.27 -9.65 44.80
CA PRO A 14 -18.76 -8.65 43.85
C PRO A 14 -17.96 -7.34 43.86
N THR A 15 -17.50 -6.90 45.04
CA THR A 15 -16.67 -5.70 45.17
C THR A 15 -15.32 -5.88 44.47
N LEU A 16 -14.67 -7.04 44.64
CA LEU A 16 -13.41 -7.35 43.96
C LEU A 16 -13.59 -7.43 42.44
N VAL A 17 -14.68 -8.04 41.95
CA VAL A 17 -15.00 -8.11 40.52
C VAL A 17 -15.23 -6.71 39.94
N LEU A 18 -15.97 -5.85 40.66
CA LEU A 18 -16.22 -4.47 40.24
C LEU A 18 -14.94 -3.62 40.23
N LEU A 19 -14.08 -3.75 41.25
CA LEU A 19 -12.78 -3.07 41.30
C LEU A 19 -11.85 -3.55 40.19
N ALA A 20 -11.83 -4.85 39.88
CA ALA A 20 -11.03 -5.40 38.80
C ALA A 20 -11.49 -4.87 37.43
N ASP A 21 -12.79 -4.90 37.15
CA ASP A 21 -13.37 -4.34 35.92
C ASP A 21 -13.08 -2.84 35.79
N LEU A 22 -13.29 -2.06 36.85
CA LEU A 22 -13.00 -0.62 36.85
C LEU A 22 -11.52 -0.35 36.56
N THR A 23 -10.61 -1.11 37.18
CA THR A 23 -9.16 -0.97 36.97
C THR A 23 -8.80 -1.30 35.52
N ILE A 24 -9.37 -2.37 34.95
CA ILE A 24 -9.16 -2.74 33.54
C ILE A 24 -9.67 -1.62 32.61
N ARG A 25 -10.88 -1.10 32.83
CA ARG A 25 -11.46 -0.04 32.00
C ARG A 25 -10.64 1.23 32.05
N ILE A 26 -10.22 1.67 33.23
CA ILE A 26 -9.36 2.86 33.39
C ILE A 26 -8.02 2.64 32.69
N GLY A 27 -7.36 1.51 32.97
CA GLY A 27 -6.06 1.19 32.36
C GLY A 27 -6.12 1.13 30.84
N LEU A 28 -7.13 0.46 30.27
CA LEU A 28 -7.31 0.39 28.82
C LEU A 28 -7.76 1.72 28.22
N SER A 29 -8.56 2.53 28.91
CA SER A 29 -8.95 3.86 28.43
C SER A 29 -7.75 4.78 28.33
N ILE A 30 -6.89 4.80 29.36
CA ILE A 30 -5.60 5.52 29.32
C ILE A 30 -4.76 5.00 28.15
N ARG A 31 -4.66 3.68 27.98
CA ARG A 31 -3.93 3.07 26.86
C ARG A 31 -4.48 3.51 25.50
N VAL A 32 -5.81 3.52 25.31
CA VAL A 32 -6.47 3.96 24.07
C VAL A 32 -6.15 5.43 23.77
N ILE A 33 -6.23 6.31 24.77
CA ILE A 33 -5.92 7.73 24.63
C ILE A 33 -4.43 7.92 24.29
N MET A 34 -3.53 7.19 24.96
CA MET A 34 -2.09 7.25 24.72
C MET A 34 -1.67 6.76 23.33
N ARG A 35 -2.52 5.98 22.64
CA ARG A 35 -2.25 5.54 21.26
C ARG A 35 -2.44 6.64 20.22
N LYS A 36 -2.98 7.81 20.59
CA LYS A 36 -3.14 9.00 19.72
C LYS A 36 -3.79 8.67 18.35
N ARG A 37 -4.83 7.84 18.35
CA ARG A 37 -5.59 7.51 17.14
C ARG A 37 -6.52 8.67 16.75
N PRO A 38 -7.02 8.71 15.50
CA PRO A 38 -8.06 9.67 15.10
C PRO A 38 -9.21 9.71 16.11
N HIS A 39 -9.73 10.91 16.40
CA HIS A 39 -10.66 11.13 17.50
C HIS A 39 -11.87 10.20 17.50
N GLY A 40 -12.47 9.95 16.32
CA GLY A 40 -13.61 9.05 16.17
C GLY A 40 -13.28 7.58 16.55
N VAL A 41 -12.11 7.09 16.16
CA VAL A 41 -11.66 5.72 16.49
C VAL A 41 -11.38 5.59 17.98
N THR A 42 -10.73 6.60 18.56
CA THR A 42 -10.47 6.66 20.02
C THR A 42 -11.79 6.63 20.79
N LEU A 43 -12.77 7.46 20.41
CA LEU A 43 -14.06 7.53 21.08
C LEU A 43 -14.84 6.20 20.95
N ALA A 44 -14.86 5.59 19.77
CA ALA A 44 -15.54 4.31 19.56
C ALA A 44 -14.98 3.21 20.49
N TRP A 45 -13.65 3.11 20.62
CA TRP A 45 -13.02 2.14 21.52
C TRP A 45 -13.27 2.45 22.99
N LEU A 46 -13.25 3.73 23.39
CA LEU A 46 -13.64 4.13 24.74
C LEU A 46 -15.07 3.71 25.05
N ILE A 47 -16.02 3.93 24.13
CA ILE A 47 -17.42 3.51 24.32
C ILE A 47 -17.49 1.98 24.48
N VAL A 48 -16.84 1.20 23.62
CA VAL A 48 -16.86 -0.28 23.71
C VAL A 48 -16.31 -0.76 25.06
N ILE A 49 -15.17 -0.21 25.49
CA ILE A 49 -14.53 -0.58 26.77
C ILE A 49 -15.38 -0.14 27.97
N LEU A 50 -15.97 1.05 27.92
CA LEU A 50 -16.70 1.64 29.04
C LEU A 50 -18.13 1.12 29.17
N VAL A 51 -18.77 0.69 28.08
CA VAL A 51 -20.17 0.21 28.09
C VAL A 51 -20.27 -1.29 28.35
N VAL A 52 -19.29 -2.08 27.89
CA VAL A 52 -19.35 -3.55 27.97
C VAL A 52 -18.29 -4.10 28.95
N PRO A 53 -18.66 -4.39 30.21
CA PRO A 53 -17.75 -4.94 31.22
C PRO A 53 -17.01 -6.19 30.73
N PHE A 54 -15.71 -6.28 30.98
CA PHE A 54 -14.79 -7.36 30.57
C PHE A 54 -14.73 -7.69 29.07
N LEU A 55 -15.87 -7.90 28.41
CA LEU A 55 -15.97 -8.22 27.00
C LEU A 55 -15.53 -7.04 26.12
N GLY A 56 -15.81 -5.79 26.48
CA GLY A 56 -15.30 -4.62 25.76
C GLY A 56 -13.77 -4.54 25.80
N ALA A 57 -13.19 -4.84 26.96
CA ALA A 57 -11.75 -4.98 27.14
C ALA A 57 -11.16 -6.12 26.30
N LEU A 58 -11.83 -7.28 26.28
CA LEU A 58 -11.42 -8.45 25.50
C LEU A 58 -11.48 -8.15 24.00
N ILE A 59 -12.58 -7.57 23.50
CA ILE A 59 -12.71 -7.13 22.11
C ILE A 59 -11.61 -6.11 21.76
N TYR A 60 -11.34 -5.15 22.64
CA TYR A 60 -10.23 -4.20 22.42
C TYR A 60 -8.88 -4.91 22.34
N LEU A 61 -8.57 -5.87 23.21
CA LEU A 61 -7.27 -6.55 23.18
C LEU A 61 -7.10 -7.47 21.96
N PHE A 62 -8.16 -8.05 21.43
CA PHE A 62 -8.11 -8.92 20.25
C PHE A 62 -8.21 -8.15 18.92
N VAL A 63 -9.00 -7.08 18.86
CA VAL A 63 -9.34 -6.37 17.62
C VAL A 63 -8.80 -4.94 17.63
N GLY A 64 -8.90 -4.26 18.77
CA GLY A 64 -8.46 -2.88 18.92
C GLY A 64 -6.95 -2.73 19.08
N GLU A 65 -6.25 -3.75 19.58
CA GLU A 65 -4.81 -3.71 19.80
C GLU A 65 -4.04 -4.21 18.57
N ASN A 66 -3.41 -3.26 17.90
CA ASN A 66 -2.66 -3.50 16.67
C ASN A 66 -1.34 -4.20 16.96
N ARG A 67 -1.19 -5.47 16.57
CA ARG A 67 0.07 -6.20 16.68
C ARG A 67 0.62 -6.48 15.29
N ILE A 68 1.73 -5.82 14.95
CA ILE A 68 2.60 -6.27 13.86
C ILE A 68 3.66 -7.15 14.51
N SER A 69 3.92 -8.33 13.96
CA SER A 69 4.95 -9.25 14.47
C SER A 69 6.31 -8.53 14.57
N GLU A 70 6.98 -8.64 15.72
CA GLU A 70 8.32 -8.07 15.93
C GLU A 70 9.32 -8.55 14.86
N LYS A 71 9.20 -9.81 14.43
CA LYS A 71 10.00 -10.37 13.33
C LYS A 71 9.81 -9.58 12.03
N ARG A 72 8.57 -9.21 11.71
CA ARG A 72 8.25 -8.41 10.51
C ARG A 72 8.78 -6.99 10.65
N ILE A 73 8.71 -6.40 11.84
CA ILE A 73 9.29 -5.07 12.11
C ILE A 73 10.82 -5.10 11.94
N ALA A 74 11.48 -6.11 12.49
CA ALA A 74 12.94 -6.27 12.39
C ALA A 74 13.37 -6.43 10.92
N ARG A 75 12.71 -7.32 10.16
CA ARG A 75 12.96 -7.49 8.73
C ARG A 75 12.68 -6.22 7.92
N SER A 76 11.63 -5.49 8.27
CA SER A 76 11.28 -4.21 7.65
C SER A 76 12.36 -3.16 7.84
N ARG A 77 12.92 -3.03 9.05
CA ARG A 77 14.06 -2.14 9.31
C ARG A 77 15.28 -2.56 8.49
N GLN A 78 15.63 -3.85 8.51
CA GLN A 78 16.79 -4.34 7.77
C GLN A 78 16.64 -4.10 6.25
N SER A 79 15.46 -4.43 5.69
CA SER A 79 15.14 -4.16 4.28
C SER A 79 15.21 -2.67 3.94
N GLN A 80 14.75 -1.82 4.86
CA GLN A 80 14.80 -0.38 4.70
C GLN A 80 16.23 0.15 4.67
N ASP A 81 17.12 -0.37 5.51
CA ASP A 81 18.54 0.04 5.49
C ASP A 81 19.20 -0.31 4.15
N TYR A 82 18.90 -1.50 3.60
CA TYR A 82 19.34 -1.89 2.24
C TYR A 82 18.79 -0.95 1.16
N TYR A 83 17.50 -0.66 1.24
CA TYR A 83 16.81 0.19 0.29
C TYR A 83 17.35 1.63 0.33
N GLN A 84 17.54 2.21 1.52
CA GLN A 84 18.03 3.59 1.69
C GLN A 84 19.50 3.75 1.30
N TYR A 85 20.35 2.77 1.61
CA TYR A 85 21.74 2.78 1.17
C TYR A 85 21.83 2.90 -0.35
N TRP A 86 21.04 2.09 -1.06
CA TRP A 86 20.93 2.18 -2.50
C TRP A 86 20.40 3.55 -2.94
N LEU A 87 19.25 4.01 -2.44
CA LEU A 87 18.65 5.27 -2.87
C LEU A 87 19.57 6.48 -2.66
N ASN A 88 20.42 6.47 -1.64
CA ASN A 88 21.41 7.53 -1.45
C ASN A 88 22.44 7.59 -2.59
N SER A 89 22.80 6.45 -3.20
CA SER A 89 23.65 6.43 -4.40
C SER A 89 22.98 7.04 -5.63
N LEU A 90 21.64 7.03 -5.69
CA LEU A 90 20.88 7.63 -6.80
C LEU A 90 20.89 9.16 -6.79
N ARG A 91 20.96 9.78 -5.60
CA ARG A 91 20.98 11.25 -5.43
C ARG A 91 22.02 11.93 -6.31
N ASN A 92 23.21 11.32 -6.39
CA ASN A 92 24.34 11.88 -7.14
C ASN A 92 24.32 11.51 -8.63
N ARG A 93 23.45 10.58 -9.06
CA ARG A 93 23.45 10.05 -10.44
C ARG A 93 22.53 10.81 -11.37
N SER A 94 21.30 11.12 -10.92
CA SER A 94 20.33 11.87 -11.74
C SER A 94 19.64 12.97 -10.93
N PRO A 95 20.40 13.97 -10.43
CA PRO A 95 19.83 15.08 -9.69
C PRO A 95 18.90 15.90 -10.58
N VAL A 96 17.82 16.39 -9.97
CA VAL A 96 16.93 17.38 -10.58
C VAL A 96 17.59 18.76 -10.46
N ASN A 97 17.60 19.52 -11.56
CA ASN A 97 17.96 20.93 -11.47
C ASN A 97 16.74 21.73 -11.00
N TRP A 98 16.75 22.16 -9.74
CA TRP A 98 15.64 22.89 -9.14
C TRP A 98 15.57 24.35 -9.59
N ASP A 99 16.67 24.92 -10.10
CA ASP A 99 16.69 26.30 -10.61
C ASP A 99 15.81 26.49 -11.85
N ASP A 100 15.60 25.41 -12.62
CA ASP A 100 14.80 25.39 -13.85
C ASP A 100 13.34 24.91 -13.62
N MET A 101 12.97 24.52 -12.39
CA MET A 101 11.64 23.98 -12.08
C MET A 101 10.68 25.03 -11.54
N VAL A 102 9.38 24.79 -11.72
CA VAL A 102 8.33 25.63 -11.14
C VAL A 102 8.45 25.63 -9.61
N ASP A 103 8.47 26.83 -9.01
CA ASP A 103 8.58 27.06 -7.56
C ASP A 103 7.61 26.22 -6.71
N THR A 104 6.48 25.78 -7.28
CA THR A 104 5.47 24.97 -6.59
C THR A 104 5.90 23.53 -6.30
N CYS A 105 6.89 22.99 -7.01
CA CYS A 105 7.34 21.61 -6.85
C CYS A 105 8.38 21.45 -5.72
N LEU A 106 9.16 22.49 -5.44
CA LEU A 106 10.27 22.41 -4.47
C LEU A 106 9.81 22.11 -3.04
N PRO A 107 8.73 22.70 -2.49
CA PRO A 107 8.24 22.33 -1.15
C PRO A 107 7.80 20.87 -1.07
N LEU A 108 7.17 20.35 -2.13
CA LEU A 108 6.74 18.95 -2.20
C LEU A 108 7.97 18.02 -2.20
N HIS A 109 8.99 18.37 -2.97
CA HIS A 109 10.23 17.62 -3.01
C HIS A 109 10.93 17.56 -1.65
N ASN A 110 11.16 18.73 -1.04
CA ASN A 110 11.83 18.83 0.25
C ASN A 110 11.07 18.04 1.32
N GLN A 111 9.73 18.11 1.32
CA GLN A 111 8.91 17.34 2.26
C GLN A 111 9.02 15.84 2.01
N ALA A 112 8.92 15.39 0.76
CA ALA A 112 9.02 13.97 0.40
C ALA A 112 10.41 13.42 0.72
N GLU A 113 11.47 14.16 0.43
CA GLU A 113 12.84 13.75 0.74
C GLU A 113 13.07 13.65 2.25
N GLN A 114 12.58 14.63 3.03
CA GLN A 114 12.73 14.62 4.49
C GLN A 114 11.94 13.49 5.15
N LEU A 115 10.74 13.16 4.64
CA LEU A 115 9.88 12.12 5.22
C LEU A 115 10.27 10.71 4.77
N ILE A 116 10.74 10.55 3.53
CA ILE A 116 10.87 9.23 2.88
C ILE A 116 12.33 8.88 2.58
N GLY A 117 13.20 9.87 2.44
CA GLY A 117 14.61 9.71 2.08
C GLY A 117 14.86 9.50 0.58
N ILE A 118 13.80 9.42 -0.23
CA ILE A 118 13.90 9.17 -1.68
C ILE A 118 13.97 10.50 -2.43
N PRO A 119 15.05 10.76 -3.19
CA PRO A 119 15.17 11.98 -3.99
C PRO A 119 14.25 11.94 -5.21
N ALA A 120 13.94 13.11 -5.76
CA ALA A 120 13.44 13.20 -7.11
C ALA A 120 14.57 12.88 -8.09
N LEU A 121 14.25 12.18 -9.17
CA LEU A 121 15.19 11.78 -10.21
C LEU A 121 14.80 12.42 -11.53
N ALA A 122 15.73 13.08 -12.20
CA ALA A 122 15.51 13.66 -13.52
C ALA A 122 15.62 12.60 -14.63
N GLY A 123 15.16 12.95 -15.82
CA GLY A 123 15.50 12.21 -17.04
C GLY A 123 14.56 11.03 -17.37
N ASN A 124 13.32 11.04 -16.88
CA ASN A 124 12.38 9.95 -17.09
C ASN A 124 11.42 10.25 -18.25
N GLN A 125 11.01 9.20 -18.94
CA GLN A 125 9.90 9.23 -19.89
C GLN A 125 8.69 8.56 -19.25
N LEU A 126 7.55 9.26 -19.30
CA LEU A 126 6.26 8.76 -18.79
C LEU A 126 5.29 8.59 -19.95
N GLN A 127 4.52 7.51 -19.90
CA GLN A 127 3.36 7.29 -20.76
C GLN A 127 2.17 6.93 -19.86
N LEU A 128 1.18 7.81 -19.81
CA LEU A 128 -0.10 7.52 -19.16
C LEU A 128 -0.90 6.59 -20.08
N ILE A 129 -1.41 5.51 -19.52
CA ILE A 129 -2.28 4.54 -20.20
C ILE A 129 -3.60 4.52 -19.43
N GLU A 130 -4.69 4.79 -20.13
CA GLU A 130 -5.97 5.21 -19.52
C GLU A 130 -7.04 4.12 -19.53
N THR A 131 -6.81 3.00 -20.23
CA THR A 131 -7.79 1.92 -20.33
C THR A 131 -7.21 0.58 -19.85
N PRO A 132 -7.99 -0.24 -19.12
CA PRO A 132 -7.51 -1.54 -18.64
C PRO A 132 -7.02 -2.47 -19.77
N ASP A 133 -7.66 -2.46 -20.93
CA ASP A 133 -7.25 -3.29 -22.07
C ASP A 133 -5.85 -2.89 -22.57
N GLU A 134 -5.59 -1.59 -22.78
CA GLU A 134 -4.28 -1.10 -23.22
C GLU A 134 -3.20 -1.31 -22.15
N ILE A 135 -3.54 -1.19 -20.86
CA ILE A 135 -2.62 -1.45 -19.75
C ILE A 135 -2.15 -2.91 -19.77
N LEU A 136 -3.11 -3.85 -19.84
CA LEU A 136 -2.81 -5.28 -19.83
C LEU A 136 -2.04 -5.68 -21.09
N ASP A 137 -2.40 -5.13 -22.25
CA ASP A 137 -1.69 -5.38 -23.52
C ASP A 137 -0.25 -4.86 -23.50
N ALA A 138 -0.04 -3.65 -22.96
CA ALA A 138 1.30 -3.07 -22.85
C ALA A 138 2.19 -3.91 -21.92
N ILE A 139 1.67 -4.33 -20.76
CA ILE A 139 2.41 -5.20 -19.82
C ILE A 139 2.73 -6.53 -20.49
N ALA A 140 1.75 -7.17 -21.15
CA ALA A 140 1.97 -8.45 -21.83
C ALA A 140 3.05 -8.33 -22.90
N GLU A 141 3.03 -7.26 -23.69
CA GLU A 141 3.98 -7.03 -24.76
C GLU A 141 5.41 -6.81 -24.25
N ASP A 142 5.59 -6.03 -23.18
CA ASP A 142 6.91 -5.86 -22.58
C ASP A 142 7.42 -7.17 -21.94
N ILE A 143 6.55 -8.00 -21.34
CA ILE A 143 6.93 -9.34 -20.85
C ILE A 143 7.35 -10.27 -22.01
N ARG A 144 6.68 -10.21 -23.15
CA ARG A 144 7.09 -10.99 -24.35
C ARG A 144 8.47 -10.60 -24.83
N LYS A 145 8.86 -9.33 -24.68
CA LYS A 145 10.16 -8.79 -25.05
C LYS A 145 11.24 -8.97 -23.99
N ALA A 146 10.85 -9.31 -22.76
CA ALA A 146 11.75 -9.43 -21.62
C ALA A 146 12.88 -10.44 -21.86
N ARG A 147 14.07 -10.10 -21.35
CA ARG A 147 15.33 -10.82 -21.55
C ARG A 147 15.97 -11.32 -20.26
N THR A 148 15.78 -10.62 -19.15
CA THR A 148 16.47 -10.91 -17.89
C THR A 148 15.47 -11.17 -16.77
N THR A 149 14.55 -10.25 -16.50
CA THR A 149 13.63 -10.35 -15.36
C THR A 149 12.23 -9.80 -15.61
N CYS A 150 11.26 -10.37 -14.90
CA CYS A 150 9.90 -9.85 -14.80
C CYS A 150 9.45 -9.91 -13.34
N HIS A 151 9.36 -8.76 -12.68
CA HIS A 151 8.94 -8.62 -11.29
C HIS A 151 7.58 -7.94 -11.23
N LEU A 152 6.54 -8.67 -10.82
CA LEU A 152 5.18 -8.18 -10.78
C LEU A 152 4.64 -8.24 -9.36
N GLN A 153 4.01 -7.15 -8.92
CA GLN A 153 3.43 -7.02 -7.60
C GLN A 153 2.04 -6.38 -7.70
N PHE A 154 1.01 -7.08 -7.25
CA PHE A 154 -0.37 -6.60 -7.33
C PHE A 154 -1.18 -6.99 -6.09
N TYR A 155 -2.12 -6.13 -5.71
CA TYR A 155 -3.08 -6.42 -4.64
C TYR A 155 -4.09 -7.49 -5.07
N ILE A 156 -4.71 -7.31 -6.23
CA ILE A 156 -5.62 -8.31 -6.81
C ILE A 156 -4.95 -8.89 -8.05
N TRP A 157 -4.87 -10.21 -8.06
CA TRP A 157 -4.58 -11.03 -9.22
C TRP A 157 -5.74 -11.98 -9.41
N GLN A 158 -6.44 -11.88 -10.53
CA GLN A 158 -7.53 -12.78 -10.88
C GLN A 158 -7.33 -13.29 -12.30
N GLU A 159 -7.35 -14.61 -12.45
CA GLU A 159 -7.30 -15.28 -13.75
C GLU A 159 -8.49 -14.90 -14.66
N GLY A 160 -8.27 -15.01 -15.97
CA GLY A 160 -9.29 -14.83 -17.01
C GLY A 160 -8.98 -13.67 -17.97
N GLY A 161 -9.46 -13.83 -19.21
CA GLY A 161 -9.30 -12.83 -20.26
C GLY A 161 -7.83 -12.47 -20.52
N LYS A 162 -7.53 -11.18 -20.63
CA LYS A 162 -6.18 -10.67 -20.88
C LYS A 162 -5.17 -10.98 -19.78
N VAL A 163 -5.61 -11.24 -18.54
CA VAL A 163 -4.69 -11.68 -17.48
C VAL A 163 -4.10 -13.05 -17.81
N THR A 164 -4.88 -13.95 -18.41
CA THR A 164 -4.37 -15.24 -18.87
C THR A 164 -3.33 -15.08 -19.99
N GLU A 165 -3.46 -14.06 -20.84
CA GLU A 165 -2.44 -13.73 -21.85
C GLU A 165 -1.12 -13.26 -21.21
N ILE A 166 -1.19 -12.44 -20.15
CA ILE A 166 -0.01 -12.04 -19.37
C ILE A 166 0.63 -13.25 -18.69
N GLU A 167 -0.17 -14.12 -18.08
CA GLU A 167 0.32 -15.35 -17.46
C GLU A 167 1.01 -16.27 -18.47
N ASN A 168 0.46 -16.42 -19.68
CA ASN A 168 1.10 -17.17 -20.76
C ASN A 168 2.39 -16.49 -21.22
N ALA A 169 2.42 -15.16 -21.34
CA ALA A 169 3.64 -14.43 -21.66
C ALA A 169 4.74 -14.63 -20.61
N LEU A 170 4.38 -14.72 -19.31
CA LEU A 170 5.32 -15.05 -18.24
C LEU A 170 5.85 -16.48 -18.35
N VAL A 171 4.99 -17.45 -18.73
CA VAL A 171 5.42 -18.84 -18.98
C VAL A 171 6.42 -18.88 -20.14
N ASP A 172 6.12 -18.19 -21.24
CA ASP A 172 7.01 -18.11 -22.39
C ASP A 172 8.33 -17.42 -22.04
N ALA A 173 8.29 -16.37 -21.21
CA ALA A 173 9.49 -15.69 -20.72
C ALA A 173 10.34 -16.60 -19.83
N ALA A 174 9.72 -17.31 -18.88
CA ALA A 174 10.41 -18.29 -18.04
C ALA A 174 11.05 -19.40 -18.87
N ALA A 175 10.38 -19.89 -19.92
CA ALA A 175 10.93 -20.88 -20.85
C ALA A 175 12.16 -20.37 -21.62
N ARG A 176 12.26 -19.05 -21.86
CA ARG A 176 13.46 -18.40 -22.44
C ARG A 176 14.58 -18.18 -21.41
N GLY A 177 14.35 -18.49 -20.13
CA GLY A 177 15.31 -18.28 -19.05
C GLY A 177 15.15 -16.95 -18.29
N VAL A 178 14.11 -16.16 -18.59
CA VAL A 178 13.80 -14.92 -17.87
C VAL A 178 13.35 -15.24 -16.44
N THR A 179 13.94 -14.60 -15.44
CA THR A 179 13.53 -14.80 -14.05
C THR A 179 12.24 -14.04 -13.75
N CYS A 180 11.14 -14.78 -13.62
CA CYS A 180 9.82 -14.23 -13.31
C CYS A 180 9.48 -14.35 -11.82
N ARG A 181 9.13 -13.24 -11.17
CA ARG A 181 8.70 -13.17 -9.77
C ARG A 181 7.36 -12.44 -9.66
N VAL A 182 6.39 -13.08 -9.02
CA VAL A 182 5.04 -12.56 -8.81
C VAL A 182 4.75 -12.48 -7.30
N LEU A 183 4.49 -11.29 -6.80
CA LEU A 183 4.11 -11.02 -5.42
C LEU A 183 2.65 -10.58 -5.37
N VAL A 184 1.80 -11.35 -4.70
CA VAL A 184 0.36 -11.06 -4.64
C VAL A 184 -0.12 -10.99 -3.21
N ASP A 185 -1.07 -10.10 -2.94
CA ASP A 185 -1.69 -9.98 -1.64
C ASP A 185 -2.57 -11.20 -1.30
N SER A 186 -2.41 -11.76 -0.10
CA SER A 186 -3.17 -12.95 0.33
C SER A 186 -4.68 -12.84 0.29
N ILE A 187 -5.22 -11.65 0.59
CA ILE A 187 -6.67 -11.45 0.69
C ILE A 187 -7.20 -11.03 -0.66
N GLY A 188 -6.56 -10.05 -1.30
CA GLY A 188 -6.98 -9.55 -2.61
C GLY A 188 -6.89 -10.61 -3.70
N SER A 189 -5.96 -11.57 -3.59
CA SER A 189 -5.70 -12.59 -4.62
C SER A 189 -5.98 -14.02 -4.13
N GLN A 190 -6.88 -14.19 -3.15
CA GLN A 190 -7.14 -15.49 -2.52
C GLN A 190 -7.56 -16.58 -3.51
N ASP A 191 -8.42 -16.24 -4.48
CA ASP A 191 -8.94 -17.20 -5.46
C ASP A 191 -7.82 -17.68 -6.40
N PHE A 192 -7.02 -16.74 -6.94
CA PHE A 192 -5.82 -17.07 -7.70
C PHE A 192 -4.83 -17.92 -6.89
N LEU A 193 -4.61 -17.59 -5.61
CA LEU A 193 -3.68 -18.32 -4.75
C LEU A 193 -4.08 -19.79 -4.50
N LYS A 194 -5.36 -20.13 -4.70
CA LYS A 194 -5.92 -21.49 -4.58
C LYS A 194 -6.14 -22.18 -5.94
N SER A 195 -6.04 -21.44 -7.05
CA SER A 195 -6.28 -21.94 -8.40
C SER A 195 -5.28 -23.02 -8.81
N ASP A 196 -5.70 -23.87 -9.77
CA ASP A 196 -4.77 -24.77 -10.46
C ASP A 196 -3.79 -23.99 -11.35
N ARG A 197 -4.22 -22.82 -11.85
CA ARG A 197 -3.38 -21.93 -12.66
C ARG A 197 -2.11 -21.51 -11.94
N LYS A 198 -2.18 -21.15 -10.66
CA LYS A 198 -0.97 -20.90 -9.85
C LYS A 198 -0.01 -22.08 -9.85
N LYS A 199 -0.52 -23.32 -9.74
CA LYS A 199 0.32 -24.53 -9.73
C LYS A 199 1.03 -24.71 -11.08
N GLU A 200 0.32 -24.44 -12.18
CA GLU A 200 0.90 -24.45 -13.53
C GLU A 200 2.03 -23.41 -13.67
N LEU A 201 1.80 -22.18 -13.19
CA LEU A 201 2.81 -21.12 -13.24
C LEU A 201 4.07 -21.47 -12.41
N LEU A 202 3.87 -22.05 -11.22
CA LEU A 202 4.97 -22.56 -10.40
C LEU A 202 5.73 -23.69 -11.11
N ALA A 203 5.03 -24.61 -11.77
CA ALA A 203 5.62 -25.70 -12.53
C ALA A 203 6.40 -25.19 -13.77
N ALA A 204 5.98 -24.07 -14.35
CA ALA A 204 6.70 -23.38 -15.42
C ALA A 204 7.94 -22.59 -14.93
N GLY A 205 8.24 -22.62 -13.63
CA GLY A 205 9.43 -21.97 -13.04
C GLY A 205 9.22 -20.53 -12.57
N ILE A 206 7.99 -20.01 -12.63
CA ILE A 206 7.65 -18.67 -12.13
C ILE A 206 7.65 -18.72 -10.60
N LYS A 207 8.32 -17.76 -9.96
CA LYS A 207 8.38 -17.67 -8.49
C LYS A 207 7.18 -16.86 -8.01
N ILE A 208 6.26 -17.49 -7.27
CA ILE A 208 5.07 -16.81 -6.73
C ILE A 208 5.15 -16.74 -5.21
N ARG A 209 4.91 -15.55 -4.64
CA ARG A 209 4.83 -15.33 -3.19
C ARG A 209 3.57 -14.59 -2.78
N GLU A 210 3.15 -14.91 -1.56
CA GLU A 210 1.98 -14.32 -0.92
C GLU A 210 2.44 -13.26 0.08
N ALA A 211 2.02 -12.01 -0.15
CA ALA A 211 2.23 -10.91 0.76
C ALA A 211 1.24 -10.94 1.92
N LEU A 212 1.75 -10.66 3.13
CA LEU A 212 0.96 -10.56 4.37
C LEU A 212 0.00 -11.76 4.53
N PRO A 213 0.48 -13.01 4.57
CA PRO A 213 -0.39 -14.18 4.54
C PRO A 213 -1.43 -14.16 5.67
N ALA A 214 -2.71 -14.14 5.31
CA ALA A 214 -3.84 -14.06 6.23
C ALA A 214 -4.46 -15.45 6.52
N GLY A 215 -5.07 -15.61 7.69
CA GLY A 215 -5.78 -16.83 8.09
C GLY A 215 -6.47 -16.64 9.44
N ILE A 216 -7.48 -17.44 9.79
CA ILE A 216 -8.33 -17.23 10.98
C ILE A 216 -7.51 -17.11 12.27
N ILE A 217 -6.47 -17.95 12.43
CA ILE A 217 -5.57 -17.88 13.58
C ILE A 217 -4.70 -16.61 13.51
N LYS A 218 -4.19 -16.25 12.34
CA LYS A 218 -3.35 -15.04 12.14
C LYS A 218 -4.15 -13.75 12.29
N ALA A 219 -5.45 -13.75 11.94
CA ALA A 219 -6.39 -12.65 12.09
C ALA A 219 -6.57 -12.21 13.55
N LEU A 220 -6.40 -13.13 14.50
CA LEU A 220 -6.42 -12.84 15.94
C LEU A 220 -5.14 -12.18 16.46
N PHE A 221 -4.04 -12.21 15.67
CA PHE A 221 -2.72 -11.79 16.11
C PHE A 221 -2.00 -10.83 15.14
N ALA A 222 -2.64 -10.43 14.03
CA ALA A 222 -2.07 -9.56 13.00
C ALA A 222 -3.09 -8.56 12.44
N ARG A 223 -2.60 -7.40 12.03
CA ARG A 223 -3.39 -6.38 11.30
C ARG A 223 -3.80 -6.87 9.91
N ILE A 224 -5.03 -7.37 9.79
CA ILE A 224 -5.65 -7.76 8.52
C ILE A 224 -5.86 -6.55 7.62
N ASP A 225 -6.06 -5.38 8.22
CA ASP A 225 -6.26 -4.10 7.55
C ASP A 225 -4.97 -3.56 6.89
N ILE A 226 -3.78 -4.04 7.30
CA ILE A 226 -2.56 -3.81 6.52
C ILE A 226 -2.53 -4.84 5.41
N ARG A 227 -2.75 -4.38 4.18
CA ARG A 227 -2.60 -5.16 2.95
C ARG A 227 -1.57 -4.51 2.03
N ASN A 228 -0.98 -5.30 1.15
CA ASN A 228 -0.09 -4.75 0.13
C ASN A 228 -0.93 -4.26 -1.04
N HIS A 229 -1.20 -2.95 -1.06
CA HIS A 229 -2.00 -2.30 -2.10
C HIS A 229 -1.19 -1.78 -3.30
N ARG A 230 0.13 -1.99 -3.35
CA ARG A 230 0.96 -1.50 -4.46
C ARG A 230 0.63 -2.29 -5.73
N LYS A 231 0.75 -1.62 -6.88
CA LYS A 231 0.72 -2.21 -8.22
C LYS A 231 1.99 -1.78 -8.91
N ILE A 232 2.94 -2.69 -9.03
CA ILE A 232 4.25 -2.44 -9.61
C ILE A 232 4.55 -3.59 -10.56
N ALA A 233 4.93 -3.27 -11.78
CA ALA A 233 5.57 -4.23 -12.69
C ALA A 233 6.94 -3.65 -13.05
N VAL A 234 8.01 -4.43 -12.95
CA VAL A 234 9.35 -4.05 -13.39
C VAL A 234 9.86 -5.14 -14.32
N ILE A 235 10.28 -4.75 -15.52
CA ILE A 235 10.68 -5.64 -16.60
C ILE A 235 12.10 -5.26 -16.99
N ASP A 236 12.99 -6.26 -16.94
CA ASP A 236 14.43 -6.17 -17.23
C ASP A 236 15.18 -5.06 -16.47
N GLY A 237 14.66 -4.59 -15.33
CA GLY A 237 15.24 -3.45 -14.62
C GLY A 237 15.16 -2.11 -15.37
N GLU A 238 14.53 -2.06 -16.56
CA GLU A 238 14.55 -0.93 -17.49
C GLU A 238 13.18 -0.26 -17.70
N ILE A 239 12.10 -1.03 -17.55
CA ILE A 239 10.73 -0.56 -17.70
C ILE A 239 9.99 -0.81 -16.39
N ALA A 240 9.25 0.20 -15.91
CA ALA A 240 8.36 0.04 -14.78
C ALA A 240 6.93 0.50 -15.10
N TYR A 241 5.97 -0.12 -14.42
CA TYR A 241 4.57 0.27 -14.39
C TYR A 241 4.14 0.53 -12.96
N THR A 242 3.37 1.60 -12.74
CA THR A 242 2.71 1.87 -11.46
C THR A 242 1.42 2.68 -11.69
N GLY A 243 0.43 2.50 -10.82
CA GLY A 243 -0.89 3.10 -10.99
C GLY A 243 -1.96 2.42 -10.14
N SER A 244 -3.21 2.48 -10.60
CA SER A 244 -4.38 1.96 -9.88
C SER A 244 -4.85 0.58 -10.37
N GLN A 245 -4.59 0.23 -11.64
CA GLN A 245 -5.00 -1.03 -12.25
C GLN A 245 -4.42 -2.25 -11.53
N ASN A 246 -5.31 -3.14 -11.06
CA ASN A 246 -4.92 -4.46 -10.58
C ASN A 246 -4.71 -5.44 -11.75
N MET A 247 -4.16 -6.62 -11.45
CA MET A 247 -4.00 -7.68 -12.46
C MET A 247 -5.33 -8.45 -12.63
N VAL A 248 -6.31 -7.76 -13.23
CA VAL A 248 -7.67 -8.24 -13.45
C VAL A 248 -8.16 -7.77 -14.81
N ASP A 249 -8.86 -8.64 -15.53
CA ASP A 249 -9.61 -8.24 -16.73
C ASP A 249 -11.02 -7.79 -16.31
N PRO A 250 -11.42 -6.52 -16.57
CA PRO A 250 -12.74 -6.01 -16.22
C PRO A 250 -13.91 -6.84 -16.75
N ARG A 251 -13.73 -7.56 -17.86
CA ARG A 251 -14.75 -8.44 -18.42
C ARG A 251 -14.95 -9.68 -17.58
N TYR A 252 -14.04 -10.04 -16.68
CA TYR A 252 -14.06 -11.24 -15.84
C TYR A 252 -14.12 -10.92 -14.34
N PHE A 253 -13.79 -9.69 -13.96
CA PHE A 253 -13.73 -9.25 -12.57
C PHE A 253 -15.04 -8.60 -12.09
N LYS A 254 -15.60 -9.08 -10.97
CA LYS A 254 -16.76 -8.48 -10.27
C LYS A 254 -17.95 -8.07 -11.18
N LYS A 255 -18.27 -8.84 -12.23
CA LYS A 255 -19.35 -8.52 -13.19
C LYS A 255 -20.71 -8.27 -12.53
N GLU A 256 -21.00 -9.04 -11.48
CA GLU A 256 -22.29 -9.00 -10.77
C GLU A 256 -22.35 -7.92 -9.68
N SER A 257 -21.33 -7.07 -9.55
CA SER A 257 -21.29 -6.04 -8.49
C SER A 257 -22.23 -4.85 -8.76
N GLY A 258 -22.64 -4.64 -10.01
CA GLY A 258 -23.60 -3.59 -10.38
C GLY A 258 -23.09 -2.14 -10.20
N VAL A 259 -21.77 -1.94 -10.10
CA VAL A 259 -21.14 -0.63 -9.83
C VAL A 259 -20.67 0.13 -11.08
N GLY A 260 -20.72 -0.48 -12.26
CA GLY A 260 -20.36 0.14 -13.54
C GLY A 260 -19.15 -0.50 -14.20
N GLN A 261 -18.59 0.18 -15.20
CA GLN A 261 -17.36 -0.24 -15.87
C GLN A 261 -16.14 0.05 -15.00
N TRP A 262 -15.12 -0.79 -15.14
CA TRP A 262 -13.83 -0.58 -14.50
C TRP A 262 -13.07 0.53 -15.22
N VAL A 263 -12.68 1.57 -14.49
CA VAL A 263 -11.88 2.69 -14.99
C VAL A 263 -10.67 2.80 -14.09
N ASP A 264 -9.48 2.73 -14.67
CA ASP A 264 -8.21 2.76 -13.97
C ASP A 264 -7.13 3.28 -14.90
N VAL A 265 -6.06 3.81 -14.32
CA VAL A 265 -4.92 4.33 -15.07
C VAL A 265 -3.62 3.69 -14.58
N MET A 266 -2.67 3.52 -15.48
CA MET A 266 -1.29 3.17 -15.16
C MET A 266 -0.35 4.09 -15.92
N VAL A 267 0.78 4.37 -15.29
CA VAL A 267 1.89 5.03 -15.95
C VAL A 267 2.96 3.98 -16.24
N ARG A 268 3.34 3.88 -17.51
CA ARG A 268 4.54 3.18 -17.96
C ARG A 268 5.71 4.15 -17.93
N ILE A 269 6.85 3.71 -17.39
CA ILE A 269 8.00 4.53 -17.09
C ILE A 269 9.26 3.87 -17.64
N THR A 270 10.10 4.67 -18.27
CA THR A 270 11.51 4.35 -18.51
C THR A 270 12.38 5.47 -17.95
N GLY A 271 13.61 5.16 -17.59
CA GLY A 271 14.58 6.11 -17.04
C GLY A 271 14.94 5.86 -15.57
N PRO A 272 15.71 6.77 -14.95
CA PRO A 272 16.35 6.53 -13.66
C PRO A 272 15.43 6.12 -12.51
N VAL A 273 14.15 6.53 -12.50
CA VAL A 273 13.20 6.17 -11.43
C VAL A 273 12.79 4.70 -11.42
N VAL A 274 13.00 3.97 -12.52
CA VAL A 274 12.77 2.52 -12.59
C VAL A 274 13.60 1.79 -11.54
N GLU A 275 14.82 2.27 -11.30
CA GLU A 275 15.70 1.77 -10.25
C GLU A 275 14.98 1.84 -8.88
N SER A 276 14.45 2.99 -8.47
CA SER A 276 13.70 3.15 -7.20
C SER A 276 12.45 2.25 -7.09
N LEU A 277 11.75 2.00 -8.19
CA LEU A 277 10.59 1.12 -8.25
C LEU A 277 11.00 -0.36 -8.12
N ALA A 278 12.05 -0.78 -8.81
CA ALA A 278 12.65 -2.10 -8.66
C ALA A 278 13.09 -2.36 -7.21
N GLY A 279 13.58 -1.32 -6.52
CA GLY A 279 13.98 -1.43 -5.11
C GLY A 279 12.81 -1.55 -4.16
N THR A 280 11.70 -0.88 -4.48
CA THR A 280 10.44 -1.05 -3.74
C THR A 280 9.93 -2.49 -3.84
N PHE A 281 9.91 -3.04 -5.06
CA PHE A 281 9.57 -4.45 -5.27
C PHE A 281 10.51 -5.39 -4.52
N THR A 282 11.82 -5.16 -4.64
CA THR A 282 12.85 -6.00 -4.00
C THR A 282 12.70 -6.01 -2.48
N SER A 283 12.45 -4.84 -1.88
CA SER A 283 12.19 -4.70 -0.45
C SER A 283 10.95 -5.49 -0.04
N ASP A 284 9.84 -5.36 -0.77
CA ASP A 284 8.61 -6.11 -0.46
C ASP A 284 8.79 -7.62 -0.63
N TRP A 285 9.47 -8.05 -1.68
CA TRP A 285 9.80 -9.45 -1.92
C TRP A 285 10.68 -10.03 -0.79
N TYR A 286 11.64 -9.25 -0.31
CA TYR A 286 12.50 -9.61 0.82
C TYR A 286 11.68 -9.82 2.10
N LEU A 287 10.72 -8.94 2.39
CA LEU A 287 9.89 -9.05 3.61
C LEU A 287 9.08 -10.36 3.68
N GLU A 288 8.61 -10.82 2.54
CA GLU A 288 7.79 -12.03 2.41
C GLU A 288 8.62 -13.28 2.10
N SER A 289 9.96 -13.17 2.14
CA SER A 289 10.87 -14.31 2.01
C SER A 289 10.83 -15.21 3.25
N ASP A 290 10.92 -16.52 3.05
CA ASP A 290 11.19 -17.44 4.16
C ASP A 290 12.60 -17.23 4.74
N ASP A 291 12.83 -17.73 5.96
CA ASP A 291 14.12 -17.53 6.66
C ASP A 291 15.29 -18.14 5.90
N GLN A 292 15.10 -19.25 5.17
CA GLN A 292 16.18 -19.90 4.44
C GLN A 292 16.62 -19.06 3.26
N TYR A 293 15.67 -18.48 2.53
CA TYR A 293 15.93 -17.54 1.45
C TYR A 293 16.57 -16.26 1.98
N VAL A 294 16.09 -15.73 3.11
CA VAL A 294 16.73 -14.57 3.75
C VAL A 294 18.17 -14.88 4.16
N GLN A 295 18.43 -16.04 4.76
CA GLN A 295 19.78 -16.48 5.12
C GLN A 295 20.66 -16.68 3.89
N PHE A 296 20.14 -17.27 2.82
CA PHE A 296 20.84 -17.38 1.53
C PHE A 296 21.25 -16.00 1.00
N LEU A 297 20.36 -15.02 1.06
CA LEU A 297 20.69 -13.64 0.67
C LEU A 297 21.78 -13.03 1.56
N GLN A 298 21.76 -13.31 2.87
CA GLN A 298 22.72 -12.80 3.84
C GLN A 298 24.11 -13.46 3.76
N GLN A 299 24.19 -14.73 3.36
CA GLN A 299 25.45 -15.47 3.26
C GLN A 299 26.39 -14.94 2.16
N GLY A 300 25.87 -14.12 1.23
CA GLY A 300 26.62 -13.48 0.16
C GLY A 300 26.75 -11.97 0.29
N ASP A 301 26.56 -11.37 1.47
CA ASP A 301 26.34 -9.92 1.67
C ASP A 301 27.39 -8.98 1.05
N THR A 302 27.12 -8.56 -0.19
CA THR A 302 27.33 -7.19 -0.62
C THR A 302 26.00 -6.70 -1.20
N PHE A 303 25.64 -5.43 -0.96
CA PHE A 303 24.46 -4.79 -1.56
C PHE A 303 24.37 -5.02 -3.08
N GLU A 304 25.54 -5.16 -3.72
CA GLU A 304 25.71 -5.46 -5.13
C GLU A 304 25.11 -6.81 -5.57
N ASN A 305 25.21 -7.85 -4.74
CA ASN A 305 24.65 -9.16 -5.07
C ASN A 305 23.11 -9.13 -5.09
N LEU A 306 22.50 -8.39 -4.17
CA LEU A 306 21.05 -8.15 -4.21
C LEU A 306 20.64 -7.37 -5.46
N ARG A 307 21.43 -6.36 -5.84
CA ARG A 307 21.16 -5.60 -7.05
C ARG A 307 21.18 -6.50 -8.29
N GLN A 308 22.20 -7.33 -8.43
CA GLN A 308 22.31 -8.25 -9.56
C GLN A 308 21.17 -9.29 -9.57
N LEU A 309 20.81 -9.86 -8.41
CA LEU A 309 19.78 -10.90 -8.32
C LEU A 309 18.37 -10.42 -8.69
N PHE A 310 18.09 -9.15 -8.42
CA PHE A 310 16.82 -8.49 -8.72
C PHE A 310 16.88 -7.61 -9.96
N ASP A 311 18.00 -7.62 -10.67
CA ASP A 311 18.20 -6.87 -11.92
C ASP A 311 17.98 -5.37 -11.72
N VAL A 312 18.66 -4.88 -10.71
CA VAL A 312 18.68 -3.49 -10.31
C VAL A 312 19.99 -2.90 -10.78
N HIS A 313 19.92 -2.10 -11.82
CA HIS A 313 21.08 -1.43 -12.37
C HIS A 313 20.77 0.04 -12.66
N VAL A 314 21.82 0.77 -13.06
CA VAL A 314 21.67 2.14 -13.53
C VAL A 314 20.84 2.11 -14.80
N VAL A 315 19.82 2.97 -14.86
CA VAL A 315 19.00 3.17 -16.04
C VAL A 315 19.32 4.55 -16.60
N GLU A 316 19.68 4.60 -17.88
CA GLU A 316 20.00 5.84 -18.57
C GLU A 316 18.78 6.76 -18.68
N LYS A 317 19.03 8.06 -18.87
CA LYS A 317 17.96 9.03 -19.09
C LYS A 317 17.26 8.74 -20.42
N THR A 318 15.93 8.72 -20.39
CA THR A 318 15.09 8.43 -21.58
C THR A 318 14.07 9.53 -21.88
N GLY A 319 14.00 10.56 -21.04
CA GLY A 319 13.14 11.72 -21.23
C GLY A 319 13.62 12.89 -20.39
N GLU A 320 12.73 13.83 -20.08
CA GLU A 320 13.06 15.08 -19.35
C GLU A 320 12.31 15.19 -18.01
N THR A 321 11.40 14.27 -17.70
CA THR A 321 10.52 14.41 -16.54
C THR A 321 11.23 14.08 -15.23
N ALA A 322 11.10 14.98 -14.25
CA ALA A 322 11.48 14.73 -12.86
C ALA A 322 10.40 13.88 -12.17
N VAL A 323 10.81 12.77 -11.56
CA VAL A 323 9.90 11.86 -10.85
C VAL A 323 10.42 11.58 -9.46
N GLN A 324 9.55 11.73 -8.45
CA GLN A 324 9.86 11.33 -7.08
C GLN A 324 8.93 10.21 -6.64
N LEU A 325 9.54 9.09 -6.25
CA LEU A 325 8.78 7.93 -5.78
C LEU A 325 8.39 8.12 -4.31
N VAL A 326 7.12 7.85 -4.00
CA VAL A 326 6.52 8.02 -2.67
C VAL A 326 5.87 6.69 -2.24
N PRO A 327 6.64 5.72 -1.72
CA PRO A 327 6.08 4.48 -1.20
C PRO A 327 5.45 4.70 0.18
N SER A 328 4.38 3.97 0.47
CA SER A 328 3.78 3.87 1.80
C SER A 328 3.77 2.43 2.29
N GLY A 329 3.97 2.18 3.58
CA GLY A 329 3.91 0.83 4.14
C GLY A 329 4.50 0.73 5.54
N PRO A 330 4.42 -0.46 6.17
CA PRO A 330 5.06 -0.72 7.46
C PRO A 330 6.57 -0.47 7.39
N GLY A 331 7.11 0.26 8.36
CA GLY A 331 8.53 0.64 8.40
C GLY A 331 8.88 1.96 7.71
N LEU A 332 7.94 2.56 6.99
CA LEU A 332 8.05 3.92 6.44
C LEU A 332 7.37 4.93 7.38
N VAL A 333 7.65 6.22 7.18
CA VAL A 333 7.06 7.29 7.99
C VAL A 333 5.53 7.28 7.84
N PRO A 334 4.77 7.13 8.93
CA PRO A 334 3.31 7.19 8.89
C PRO A 334 2.83 8.53 8.30
N GLU A 335 1.70 8.49 7.58
CA GLU A 335 1.04 9.69 7.03
C GLU A 335 1.86 10.53 6.02
N ALA A 336 2.96 9.98 5.46
CA ALA A 336 3.77 10.70 4.47
C ALA A 336 2.96 11.09 3.22
N ILE A 337 2.21 10.15 2.63
CA ILE A 337 1.34 10.43 1.47
C ILE A 337 0.28 11.48 1.83
N HIS A 338 -0.33 11.38 3.01
CA HIS A 338 -1.35 12.34 3.47
C HIS A 338 -0.77 13.76 3.57
N SER A 339 0.41 13.89 4.18
CA SER A 339 1.11 15.18 4.29
C SER A 339 1.47 15.77 2.93
N LEU A 340 1.91 14.93 2.00
CA LEU A 340 2.24 15.36 0.63
C LEU A 340 0.99 15.79 -0.14
N LEU A 341 -0.13 15.07 0.00
CA LEU A 341 -1.42 15.47 -0.59
C LEU A 341 -1.86 16.85 -0.07
N LEU A 342 -1.73 17.11 1.24
CA LEU A 342 -2.03 18.43 1.80
C LEU A 342 -1.16 19.51 1.16
N THR A 343 0.16 19.29 1.08
CA THR A 343 1.09 20.24 0.44
C THR A 343 0.72 20.47 -1.03
N THR A 344 0.39 19.42 -1.79
CA THR A 344 -0.08 19.55 -3.17
C THR A 344 -1.32 20.42 -3.29
N ILE A 345 -2.32 20.21 -2.43
CA ILE A 345 -3.58 20.99 -2.44
C ILE A 345 -3.35 22.45 -2.03
N TYR A 346 -2.48 22.71 -1.05
CA TYR A 346 -2.14 24.08 -0.65
C TYR A 346 -1.29 24.80 -1.70
N SER A 347 -0.48 24.07 -2.47
CA SER A 347 0.36 24.63 -3.55
C SER A 347 -0.39 24.85 -4.87
N ALA A 348 -1.58 24.27 -5.05
CA ALA A 348 -2.38 24.45 -6.27
C ALA A 348 -2.70 25.93 -6.54
N ARG A 349 -2.55 26.35 -7.80
CA ARG A 349 -2.68 27.75 -8.25
C ARG A 349 -3.91 27.98 -9.14
N ASP A 350 -4.11 27.13 -10.15
CA ASP A 350 -5.14 27.34 -11.17
C ASP A 350 -6.23 26.27 -11.13
N GLU A 351 -5.84 24.99 -11.14
CA GLU A 351 -6.77 23.85 -11.15
C GLU A 351 -6.29 22.70 -10.26
N LEU A 352 -7.25 22.00 -9.65
CA LEU A 352 -7.04 20.78 -8.90
C LEU A 352 -8.08 19.74 -9.30
N VAL A 353 -7.65 18.65 -9.96
CA VAL A 353 -8.50 17.51 -10.28
C VAL A 353 -8.14 16.33 -9.38
N LEU A 354 -9.11 15.84 -8.60
CA LEU A 354 -8.95 14.69 -7.73
C LEU A 354 -9.87 13.56 -8.17
N THR A 355 -9.29 12.43 -8.55
CA THR A 355 -10.03 11.19 -8.84
C THR A 355 -9.73 10.16 -7.78
N THR A 356 -10.76 9.62 -7.12
CA THR A 356 -10.59 8.55 -6.13
C THR A 356 -11.77 7.59 -6.10
N PRO A 357 -11.53 6.27 -5.99
CA PRO A 357 -12.62 5.30 -5.84
C PRO A 357 -13.35 5.45 -4.49
N TYR A 358 -12.69 6.01 -3.47
CA TYR A 358 -13.21 6.16 -2.12
C TYR A 358 -12.86 7.54 -1.56
N PHE A 359 -13.82 8.45 -1.54
CA PHE A 359 -13.63 9.79 -0.99
C PHE A 359 -14.11 9.83 0.46
N VAL A 360 -13.23 9.54 1.42
CA VAL A 360 -13.52 9.63 2.85
C VAL A 360 -12.43 10.49 3.50
N PRO A 361 -12.44 11.82 3.25
CA PRO A 361 -11.40 12.72 3.73
C PRO A 361 -11.46 12.86 5.25
N ASP A 362 -10.31 13.17 5.85
CA ASP A 362 -10.27 13.70 7.22
C ASP A 362 -10.42 15.23 7.22
N GLU A 363 -10.57 15.80 8.41
CA GLU A 363 -10.76 17.25 8.59
C GLU A 363 -9.66 18.11 7.94
N PRO A 364 -8.35 17.77 8.08
CA PRO A 364 -7.28 18.46 7.36
C PRO A 364 -7.46 18.47 5.83
N LEU A 365 -7.76 17.32 5.23
CA LEU A 365 -7.91 17.21 3.77
C LEU A 365 -9.14 17.97 3.28
N LEU A 366 -10.24 17.88 4.02
CA LEU A 366 -11.46 18.64 3.74
C LEU A 366 -11.19 20.16 3.80
N THR A 367 -10.50 20.61 4.85
CA THR A 367 -10.13 22.02 5.02
C THR A 367 -9.22 22.50 3.90
N ALA A 368 -8.24 21.69 3.49
CA ALA A 368 -7.33 22.02 2.40
C ALA A 368 -8.07 22.20 1.06
N LEU A 369 -9.00 21.29 0.73
CA LEU A 369 -9.81 21.37 -0.49
C LEU A 369 -10.67 22.62 -0.53
N LYS A 370 -11.35 22.94 0.57
CA LYS A 370 -12.14 24.18 0.69
C LYS A 370 -11.27 25.42 0.57
N SER A 371 -10.11 25.41 1.22
CA SER A 371 -9.16 26.52 1.13
C SER A 371 -8.69 26.72 -0.30
N ALA A 372 -8.45 25.64 -1.07
CA ALA A 372 -8.09 25.76 -2.49
C ALA A 372 -9.21 26.43 -3.30
N ALA A 373 -10.45 25.97 -3.17
CA ALA A 373 -11.61 26.59 -3.83
C ALA A 373 -11.77 28.07 -3.47
N GLN A 374 -11.67 28.41 -2.18
CA GLN A 374 -11.78 29.78 -1.67
C GLN A 374 -10.65 30.71 -2.14
N ARG A 375 -9.48 30.17 -2.48
CA ARG A 375 -8.39 30.92 -3.12
C ARG A 375 -8.61 31.17 -4.61
N GLY A 376 -9.68 30.62 -5.19
CA GLY A 376 -10.01 30.74 -6.62
C GLY A 376 -9.47 29.59 -7.49
N VAL A 377 -8.94 28.51 -6.90
CA VAL A 377 -8.52 27.32 -7.66
C VAL A 377 -9.76 26.55 -8.14
N HIS A 378 -9.78 26.13 -9.41
CA HIS A 378 -10.85 25.28 -9.93
C HIS A 378 -10.71 23.84 -9.39
N VAL A 379 -11.54 23.47 -8.41
CA VAL A 379 -11.47 22.15 -7.77
C VAL A 379 -12.52 21.20 -8.36
N THR A 380 -12.07 20.14 -9.02
CA THR A 380 -12.92 19.06 -9.55
C THR A 380 -12.70 17.76 -8.79
N LEU A 381 -13.78 17.19 -8.23
CA LEU A 381 -13.76 15.90 -7.55
C LEU A 381 -14.51 14.85 -8.38
N ILE A 382 -13.79 13.82 -8.84
CA ILE A 382 -14.31 12.71 -9.63
C ILE A 382 -14.39 11.47 -8.73
N VAL A 383 -15.62 11.00 -8.50
CA VAL A 383 -15.94 9.86 -7.62
C VAL A 383 -16.92 8.90 -8.30
N PRO A 384 -16.91 7.61 -7.97
CA PRO A 384 -17.86 6.65 -8.50
C PRO A 384 -19.30 7.04 -8.16
N LYS A 385 -20.21 6.93 -9.13
CA LYS A 385 -21.66 7.09 -8.90
C LYS A 385 -22.20 6.01 -7.93
N LYS A 386 -21.60 4.83 -7.95
CA LYS A 386 -21.91 3.69 -7.09
C LYS A 386 -20.60 3.12 -6.54
N ASN A 387 -20.57 2.77 -5.25
CA ASN A 387 -19.44 2.08 -4.63
C ASN A 387 -19.82 0.62 -4.34
N ASP A 388 -18.81 -0.26 -4.31
CA ASP A 388 -18.97 -1.65 -3.88
C ASP A 388 -19.10 -1.80 -2.35
N SER A 389 -18.86 -0.71 -1.60
CA SER A 389 -19.11 -0.62 -0.16
C SER A 389 -20.18 0.41 0.18
N ARG A 390 -21.30 -0.06 0.76
CA ARG A 390 -22.41 0.80 1.23
C ARG A 390 -21.96 1.81 2.30
N MET A 391 -21.06 1.40 3.19
CA MET A 391 -20.54 2.27 4.24
C MET A 391 -19.72 3.41 3.64
N VAL A 392 -18.85 3.11 2.68
CA VAL A 392 -18.05 4.13 1.99
C VAL A 392 -18.96 5.06 1.19
N HIS A 393 -19.98 4.53 0.51
CA HIS A 393 -20.96 5.32 -0.22
C HIS A 393 -21.59 6.43 0.65
N TYR A 394 -22.08 6.07 1.84
CA TYR A 394 -22.69 7.04 2.75
C TYR A 394 -21.65 7.99 3.38
N ALA A 395 -20.47 7.47 3.74
CA ALA A 395 -19.39 8.30 4.29
C ALA A 395 -18.95 9.37 3.29
N SER A 396 -18.79 9.01 2.01
CA SER A 396 -18.41 9.95 0.96
C SER A 396 -19.49 11.00 0.72
N GLN A 397 -20.76 10.60 0.62
CA GLN A 397 -21.86 11.53 0.37
C GLN A 397 -22.07 12.59 1.46
N ALA A 398 -21.68 12.28 2.70
CA ALA A 398 -21.81 13.22 3.82
C ALA A 398 -21.04 14.53 3.59
N HIS A 399 -19.98 14.52 2.77
CA HIS A 399 -19.11 15.68 2.54
C HIS A 399 -19.45 16.48 1.27
N TYR A 400 -20.22 15.92 0.33
CA TYR A 400 -20.41 16.51 -1.00
C TYR A 400 -21.14 17.86 -0.98
N VAL A 401 -22.19 17.98 -0.18
CA VAL A 401 -22.99 19.21 -0.09
C VAL A 401 -22.15 20.36 0.48
N GLU A 402 -21.29 20.05 1.44
CA GLU A 402 -20.41 21.03 2.06
C GLU A 402 -19.32 21.51 1.10
N LEU A 403 -18.69 20.57 0.38
CA LEU A 403 -17.69 20.88 -0.64
C LEU A 403 -18.27 21.66 -1.82
N ALA A 404 -19.45 21.30 -2.31
CA ALA A 404 -20.09 21.98 -3.44
C ALA A 404 -20.51 23.43 -3.14
N LYS A 405 -20.57 23.83 -1.86
CA LYS A 405 -20.86 25.20 -1.42
C LYS A 405 -19.62 26.05 -1.17
N SER A 406 -18.46 25.41 -1.06
CA SER A 406 -17.18 26.06 -0.75
C SER A 406 -16.57 26.63 -2.02
#